data_AF-A0AAW0KQG6-F1
#
_entry.id   AF-A0AAW0KQG6-F1
#
_cell.length_a   1.000
_cell.length_b   1.000
_cell.length_c   1.000
_cell.angle_alpha   90.00
_cell.angle_beta   90.00
_cell.angle_gamma   90.00
#
_symmetry.space_group_name_H-M   'P 1'
#
loop_
_entity.id
_entity.type
_entity.pdbx_description
1 polymer ?
#
loop_
_entity_poly.entity_id
_entity_poly.type
_entity_poly.pdbx_seq_one_letter_code
_entity_poly.pdbx_strand_id
1 'polypeptide(L)'
;DAPKLFGSVQRKPGRGDTTLSVSCSDKIARWNVVGVQGALLSYFLQPVYLSSVTVGGSPNSPEKFLLEDCLKRAIYDRVQPFSSELMSPFQVNQPQFWAAPIPPKEFQHSETALSTLTCGYSICWNKAGLHEVILGTTGRKQGTSAKGALSPSTESSLCKKRLLEIFLSLGHECQTKDPANEISYRALKERAQEYNLTSKNFKGRPPFSNWLLKPEDYEAFSIFR
;
A
#
# COMPACT_ATOMS: atom_id res chain seq x y z
N ASP A 1 -7.28 -23.31 -18.34
CA ASP A 1 -7.69 -22.08 -17.63
C ASP A 1 -8.48 -22.41 -16.37
N ALA A 2 -7.89 -22.19 -15.20
CA ALA A 2 -8.62 -22.33 -13.93
C ALA A 2 -9.66 -21.20 -13.83
N PRO A 3 -10.89 -21.47 -13.36
CA PRO A 3 -11.89 -20.43 -13.18
C PRO A 3 -11.35 -19.37 -12.24
N LYS A 4 -11.37 -18.11 -12.69
CA LYS A 4 -10.91 -16.96 -11.89
C LYS A 4 -11.84 -16.84 -10.69
N LEU A 5 -11.37 -17.28 -9.51
CA LEU A 5 -12.14 -17.24 -8.27
C LEU A 5 -12.65 -15.81 -8.05
N PHE A 6 -13.97 -15.66 -7.87
CA PHE A 6 -14.58 -14.37 -7.61
C PHE A 6 -13.93 -13.74 -6.36
N GLY A 7 -13.48 -12.49 -6.46
CA GLY A 7 -12.80 -11.80 -5.36
C GLY A 7 -11.31 -12.10 -5.20
N SER A 8 -10.70 -12.89 -6.09
CA SER A 8 -9.24 -13.12 -6.11
C SER A 8 -8.41 -11.84 -6.25
N VAL A 9 -7.17 -11.86 -5.75
CA VAL A 9 -6.24 -10.72 -5.83
C VAL A 9 -6.00 -10.34 -7.28
N GLN A 10 -6.14 -9.05 -7.57
CA GLN A 10 -5.96 -8.48 -8.89
C GLN A 10 -4.62 -7.74 -8.99
N ARG A 11 -3.99 -7.78 -10.15
CA ARG A 11 -2.79 -6.97 -10.46
C ARG A 11 -3.20 -5.68 -11.14
N LYS A 12 -2.49 -4.59 -10.87
CA LYS A 12 -2.71 -3.34 -11.60
C LYS A 12 -2.30 -3.53 -13.07
N PRO A 13 -3.13 -3.07 -14.02
CA PRO A 13 -2.73 -3.01 -15.42
C PRO A 13 -1.51 -2.09 -15.56
N GLY A 14 -0.58 -2.46 -16.43
CA GLY A 14 0.50 -1.59 -16.87
C GLY A 14 0.17 -0.95 -18.22
N ARG A 15 1.09 -0.12 -18.74
CA ARG A 15 1.07 0.32 -20.14
C ARG A 15 1.77 -0.73 -21.00
N GLY A 16 1.20 -1.93 -21.05
CA GLY A 16 1.83 -3.16 -21.54
C GLY A 16 1.61 -4.29 -20.53
N ASP A 17 2.70 -4.93 -20.09
CA ASP A 17 2.63 -6.00 -19.10
C ASP A 17 2.01 -5.54 -17.77
N THR A 18 1.29 -6.45 -17.12
CA THR A 18 0.74 -6.19 -15.79
C THR A 18 1.84 -5.89 -14.78
N THR A 19 1.63 -4.89 -13.92
CA THR A 19 2.65 -4.52 -12.94
C THR A 19 2.82 -5.59 -11.86
N LEU A 20 3.94 -5.57 -11.13
CA LEU A 20 4.12 -6.38 -9.91
C LEU A 20 3.32 -5.87 -8.70
N SER A 21 2.41 -4.91 -8.89
CA SER A 21 1.58 -4.36 -7.82
C SER A 21 0.19 -4.97 -7.86
N VAL A 22 -0.27 -5.45 -6.71
CA VAL A 22 -1.68 -5.79 -6.50
C VAL A 22 -2.56 -4.52 -6.52
N SER A 23 -3.85 -4.71 -6.70
CA SER A 23 -4.86 -3.65 -6.75
C SER A 23 -4.91 -2.84 -5.44
N CYS A 24 -5.46 -1.62 -5.50
CA CYS A 24 -5.59 -0.80 -4.30
C CYS A 24 -6.57 -1.40 -3.29
N SER A 25 -7.70 -1.97 -3.74
CA SER A 25 -8.67 -2.64 -2.88
C SER A 25 -8.04 -3.82 -2.14
N ASP A 26 -7.22 -4.65 -2.81
CA ASP A 26 -6.54 -5.77 -2.14
C ASP A 26 -5.52 -5.29 -1.08
N LYS A 27 -4.83 -4.16 -1.32
CA LYS A 27 -3.95 -3.55 -0.31
C LYS A 27 -4.73 -3.05 0.90
N ILE A 28 -5.87 -2.39 0.67
CA ILE A 28 -6.72 -1.86 1.74
C ILE A 28 -7.34 -3.03 2.53
N ALA A 29 -7.82 -4.09 1.86
CA ALA A 29 -8.29 -5.31 2.50
C ALA A 29 -7.21 -5.93 3.40
N ARG A 30 -5.95 -5.99 2.92
CA ARG A 30 -4.83 -6.43 3.75
C ARG A 30 -4.61 -5.52 4.96
N TRP A 31 -4.63 -4.19 4.78
CA TRP A 31 -4.51 -3.24 5.89
C TRP A 31 -5.64 -3.39 6.90
N ASN A 32 -6.81 -3.83 6.47
CA ASN A 32 -7.95 -4.13 7.33
C ASN A 32 -7.73 -5.33 8.25
N VAL A 33 -6.62 -6.06 8.10
CA VAL A 33 -6.21 -7.19 8.94
C VAL A 33 -4.90 -6.88 9.67
N VAL A 34 -3.83 -6.55 8.94
CA VAL A 34 -2.48 -6.37 9.53
C VAL A 34 -2.19 -4.93 9.97
N GLY A 35 -3.10 -4.00 9.69
CA GLY A 35 -2.92 -2.57 9.91
C GLY A 35 -2.10 -1.86 8.81
N VAL A 36 -2.24 -0.53 8.76
CA VAL A 36 -1.61 0.35 7.75
C VAL A 36 -0.12 0.61 8.02
N GLN A 37 0.31 0.46 9.28
CA GLN A 37 1.65 0.84 9.77
C GLN A 37 2.78 0.00 9.15
N GLY A 38 2.48 -1.24 8.73
CA GLY A 38 3.49 -2.12 8.17
C GLY A 38 4.39 -2.79 9.21
N ALA A 39 5.31 -3.64 8.73
CA ALA A 39 6.18 -4.46 9.59
C ALA A 39 7.17 -3.64 10.42
N LEU A 40 7.74 -2.56 9.86
CA LEU A 40 8.74 -1.78 10.60
C LEU A 40 8.12 -0.94 11.71
N LEU A 41 6.97 -0.31 11.48
CA LEU A 41 6.33 0.47 12.54
C LEU A 41 5.62 -0.39 13.58
N SER A 42 5.39 -1.69 13.35
CA SER A 42 4.84 -2.59 14.38
C SER A 42 5.80 -2.86 15.53
N TYR A 43 7.07 -2.42 15.43
CA TYR A 43 8.00 -2.40 16.56
C TYR A 43 7.59 -1.40 17.64
N PHE A 44 6.94 -0.31 17.23
CA PHE A 44 6.65 0.83 18.08
C PHE A 44 5.14 1.02 18.30
N LEU A 45 4.32 0.56 17.35
CA LEU A 45 2.89 0.81 17.32
C LEU A 45 2.10 -0.49 17.39
N GLN A 46 1.00 -0.46 18.14
CA GLN A 46 -0.10 -1.40 17.95
C GLN A 46 -0.70 -1.25 16.53
N PRO A 47 -1.38 -2.28 15.98
CA PRO A 47 -1.95 -2.20 14.65
C PRO A 47 -2.87 -0.98 14.47
N VAL A 48 -2.60 -0.19 13.42
CA VAL A 48 -3.35 1.03 13.10
C VAL A 48 -4.32 0.74 11.96
N TYR A 49 -5.59 1.06 12.14
CA TYR A 49 -6.65 0.77 11.16
C TYR A 49 -7.32 2.05 10.67
N LEU A 50 -7.85 1.99 9.44
CA LEU A 50 -8.70 3.06 8.90
C LEU A 50 -10.06 2.99 9.59
N SER A 51 -10.54 4.11 10.14
CA SER A 51 -11.90 4.20 10.70
C SER A 51 -12.97 4.32 9.60
N SER A 52 -12.60 4.85 8.44
CA SER A 52 -13.52 5.03 7.30
C SER A 52 -12.81 4.97 5.95
N VAL A 53 -13.57 4.64 4.91
CA VAL A 53 -13.18 4.71 3.50
C VAL A 53 -14.28 5.44 2.75
N THR A 54 -13.94 6.60 2.20
CA THR A 54 -14.85 7.44 1.42
C THR A 54 -14.43 7.46 -0.03
N VAL A 55 -15.36 7.22 -0.95
CA VAL A 55 -15.11 7.29 -2.41
C VAL A 55 -15.99 8.36 -3.03
N GLY A 56 -15.37 9.24 -3.83
CA GLY A 56 -16.08 10.28 -4.57
C GLY A 56 -17.03 9.69 -5.62
N GLY A 57 -18.25 10.21 -5.68
CA GLY A 57 -19.24 9.79 -6.69
C GLY A 57 -18.77 10.08 -8.11
N SER A 58 -19.20 9.24 -9.05
CA SER A 58 -18.94 9.42 -10.48
C SER A 58 -20.24 9.71 -11.22
N PRO A 59 -20.26 10.68 -12.16
CA PRO A 59 -21.43 10.90 -13.03
C PRO A 59 -21.87 9.65 -13.79
N ASN A 60 -20.91 8.75 -14.07
CA ASN A 60 -21.11 7.53 -14.86
C ASN A 60 -21.50 6.30 -14.02
N SER A 61 -21.65 6.46 -12.69
CA SER A 61 -22.04 5.38 -11.78
C SER A 61 -23.14 5.90 -10.85
N PRO A 62 -24.40 5.92 -11.32
CA PRO A 62 -25.48 6.66 -10.68
C PRO A 62 -25.93 6.07 -9.33
N GLU A 63 -25.59 4.81 -9.03
CA GLU A 63 -26.12 4.11 -7.85
C GLU A 63 -25.14 4.16 -6.66
N LYS A 64 -25.36 5.11 -5.76
CA LYS A 64 -24.58 5.28 -4.52
C LYS A 64 -24.62 4.05 -3.60
N PHE A 65 -25.80 3.45 -3.43
CA PHE A 65 -25.97 2.26 -2.57
C PHE A 65 -25.12 1.08 -3.06
N LEU A 66 -24.98 0.90 -4.39
CA LEU A 66 -24.08 -0.12 -4.93
C LEU A 66 -22.61 0.13 -4.60
N LEU A 67 -22.18 1.39 -4.45
CA LEU A 67 -20.78 1.71 -4.17
C LEU A 67 -20.37 1.26 -2.76
N GLU A 68 -21.20 1.56 -1.75
CA GLU A 68 -20.93 1.15 -0.37
C GLU A 68 -20.92 -0.37 -0.22
N ASP A 69 -21.86 -1.08 -0.85
CA ASP A 69 -21.86 -2.55 -0.89
C ASP A 69 -20.65 -3.12 -1.63
N CYS A 70 -20.23 -2.49 -2.72
CA CYS A 70 -19.01 -2.88 -3.43
C CYS A 70 -17.77 -2.68 -2.56
N LEU A 71 -17.67 -1.59 -1.81
CA LEU A 71 -16.57 -1.33 -0.88
C LEU A 71 -16.57 -2.34 0.27
N LYS A 72 -17.74 -2.59 0.88
CA LYS A 72 -17.94 -3.59 1.93
C LYS A 72 -17.48 -4.97 1.46
N ARG A 73 -17.92 -5.40 0.27
CA ARG A 73 -17.51 -6.68 -0.34
C ARG A 73 -16.01 -6.74 -0.64
N ALA A 74 -15.43 -5.64 -1.12
CA ALA A 74 -14.04 -5.59 -1.54
C ALA A 74 -13.04 -5.48 -0.38
N ILE A 75 -13.43 -4.86 0.73
CA ILE A 75 -12.51 -4.49 1.83
C ILE A 75 -12.80 -5.28 3.11
N TYR A 76 -14.08 -5.57 3.41
CA TYR A 76 -14.51 -6.18 4.66
C TYR A 76 -15.00 -7.63 4.51
N ASP A 77 -16.02 -7.90 3.69
CA ASP A 77 -16.66 -9.23 3.67
C ASP A 77 -15.68 -10.34 3.30
N ARG A 78 -14.76 -10.07 2.35
CA ARG A 78 -13.73 -11.03 1.94
C ARG A 78 -12.64 -11.31 2.99
N VAL A 79 -12.51 -10.45 4.01
CA VAL A 79 -11.54 -10.62 5.11
C VAL A 79 -12.22 -11.06 6.41
N GLN A 80 -13.55 -11.01 6.50
CA GLN A 80 -14.32 -11.45 7.67
C GLN A 80 -13.96 -12.88 8.14
N PRO A 81 -13.74 -13.87 7.24
CA PRO A 81 -13.39 -15.24 7.66
C PRO A 81 -12.08 -15.34 8.46
N PHE A 82 -11.21 -14.33 8.42
CA PHE A 82 -9.97 -14.33 9.21
C PHE A 82 -10.21 -14.00 10.69
N SER A 83 -11.36 -13.42 11.06
CA SER A 83 -11.63 -12.92 12.41
C SER A 83 -11.43 -13.94 13.54
N SER A 84 -11.78 -15.21 13.30
CA SER A 84 -11.62 -16.30 14.28
C SER A 84 -10.20 -16.83 14.43
N GLU A 85 -9.26 -16.38 13.59
CA GLU A 85 -7.91 -16.95 13.51
C GLU A 85 -6.80 -15.93 13.81
N LEU A 86 -7.15 -14.66 13.98
CA LEU A 86 -6.19 -13.62 14.28
C LEU A 86 -5.78 -13.70 15.75
N MET A 87 -4.47 -13.58 15.98
CA MET A 87 -3.92 -13.44 17.31
C MET A 87 -3.88 -11.96 17.68
N SER A 88 -4.18 -11.65 18.94
CA SER A 88 -3.97 -10.32 19.51
C SER A 88 -2.55 -9.84 19.21
N PRO A 89 -2.34 -8.56 18.81
CA PRO A 89 -3.31 -7.46 18.78
C PRO A 89 -4.05 -7.27 17.43
N PHE A 90 -3.93 -8.20 16.49
CA PHE A 90 -4.54 -8.05 15.17
C PHE A 90 -6.03 -8.42 15.18
N GLN A 91 -6.79 -7.70 14.35
CA GLN A 91 -8.22 -7.92 14.17
C GLN A 91 -8.65 -7.67 12.72
N VAL A 92 -9.83 -8.19 12.37
CA VAL A 92 -10.52 -7.75 11.16
C VAL A 92 -11.25 -6.44 11.49
N ASN A 93 -10.70 -5.33 11.03
CA ASN A 93 -11.30 -4.01 11.23
C ASN A 93 -12.57 -3.85 10.39
N GLN A 94 -13.54 -3.07 10.87
CA GLN A 94 -14.78 -2.76 10.16
C GLN A 94 -14.87 -1.24 9.95
N PRO A 95 -14.28 -0.70 8.87
CA PRO A 95 -14.35 0.72 8.60
C PRO A 95 -15.77 1.10 8.16
N GLN A 96 -16.14 2.35 8.39
CA GLN A 96 -17.33 2.95 7.78
C GLN A 96 -17.09 3.18 6.29
N PHE A 97 -18.08 2.87 5.44
CA PHE A 97 -18.00 3.10 4.00
C PHE A 97 -18.94 4.23 3.61
N TRP A 98 -18.43 5.20 2.85
CA TRP A 98 -19.19 6.38 2.48
C TRP A 98 -19.07 6.68 0.99
N ALA A 99 -20.21 6.95 0.34
CA ALA A 99 -20.24 7.56 -0.99
C ALA A 99 -20.28 9.10 -0.88
N ALA A 100 -19.20 9.78 -1.29
CA ALA A 100 -19.19 11.23 -1.36
C ALA A 100 -20.03 11.73 -2.55
N PRO A 101 -20.51 12.98 -2.53
CA PRO A 101 -21.16 13.60 -3.69
C PRO A 101 -20.28 13.57 -4.94
N ILE A 102 -20.93 13.69 -6.10
CA ILE A 102 -20.22 13.92 -7.36
C ILE A 102 -19.47 15.26 -7.22
N PRO A 103 -18.17 15.32 -7.54
CA PRO A 103 -17.40 16.56 -7.41
C PRO A 103 -17.92 17.63 -8.39
N PRO A 104 -17.64 18.93 -8.15
CA PRO A 104 -17.93 20.00 -9.10
C PRO A 104 -17.38 19.71 -10.51
N LYS A 105 -18.01 20.26 -11.55
CA LYS A 105 -17.70 19.92 -12.96
C LYS A 105 -16.23 20.13 -13.33
N GLU A 106 -15.60 21.17 -12.79
CA GLU A 106 -14.19 21.51 -12.98
C GLU A 106 -13.21 20.47 -12.40
N PHE A 107 -13.67 19.61 -11.47
CA PHE A 107 -12.90 18.52 -10.87
C PHE A 107 -13.34 17.14 -11.38
N GLN A 108 -14.37 17.07 -12.22
CA GLN A 108 -14.77 15.82 -12.86
C GLN A 108 -13.77 15.46 -13.97
N HIS A 109 -13.58 14.17 -14.21
CA HIS A 109 -12.81 13.73 -15.37
C HIS A 109 -13.48 14.21 -16.65
N SER A 110 -12.70 14.88 -17.52
CA SER A 110 -13.18 15.26 -18.85
C SER A 110 -13.65 14.02 -19.62
N GLU A 111 -14.73 14.12 -20.38
CA GLU A 111 -15.17 13.03 -21.28
C GLU A 111 -14.12 12.71 -22.34
N THR A 112 -13.33 13.72 -22.76
CA THR A 112 -12.14 13.52 -23.60
C THR A 112 -10.99 12.82 -22.88
N ALA A 113 -11.04 12.69 -21.55
CA ALA A 113 -9.98 12.04 -20.80
C ALA A 113 -9.92 10.52 -21.05
N LEU A 114 -11.03 9.92 -21.51
CA LEU A 114 -11.07 8.52 -21.94
C LEU A 114 -10.15 8.25 -23.15
N SER A 115 -9.86 9.28 -23.97
CA SER A 115 -8.89 9.20 -25.07
C SER A 115 -7.51 9.75 -24.71
N THR A 116 -7.36 10.48 -23.59
CA THR A 116 -6.04 10.97 -23.14
C THR A 116 -5.35 10.02 -22.17
N LEU A 117 -4.04 9.88 -22.34
CA LEU A 117 -3.18 9.14 -21.41
C LEU A 117 -3.29 9.73 -20.01
N THR A 118 -3.49 8.88 -19.00
CA THR A 118 -3.43 9.28 -17.59
C THR A 118 -2.11 10.01 -17.28
N CYS A 119 -2.15 10.95 -16.34
CA CYS A 119 -0.95 11.65 -15.90
C CYS A 119 0.09 10.63 -15.37
N GLY A 120 1.31 10.72 -15.87
CA GLY A 120 2.42 9.87 -15.44
C GLY A 120 3.07 10.32 -14.12
N TYR A 121 2.54 11.35 -13.47
CA TYR A 121 3.07 11.92 -12.23
C TYR A 121 2.22 11.55 -11.02
N SER A 122 2.86 11.46 -9.85
CA SER A 122 2.22 11.28 -8.55
C SER A 122 2.68 12.40 -7.63
N ILE A 123 1.74 13.15 -7.06
CA ILE A 123 2.03 14.21 -6.08
C ILE A 123 1.92 13.61 -4.69
N CYS A 124 2.90 13.88 -3.83
CA CYS A 124 2.94 13.44 -2.44
C CYS A 124 3.16 14.65 -1.54
N TRP A 125 2.29 14.85 -0.54
CA TRP A 125 2.44 15.93 0.43
C TRP A 125 2.02 15.48 1.84
N ASN A 126 2.48 16.18 2.87
CA ASN A 126 1.96 16.05 4.23
C ASN A 126 1.99 17.39 5.00
N LYS A 127 1.38 17.41 6.19
CA LYS A 127 1.36 18.59 7.08
C LYS A 127 2.75 18.97 7.61
N ALA A 128 3.69 18.02 7.67
CA ALA A 128 5.05 18.22 8.16
C ALA A 128 6.00 18.82 7.09
N GLY A 129 5.46 19.31 5.97
CA GLY A 129 6.24 20.00 4.94
C GLY A 129 6.78 19.11 3.82
N LEU A 130 6.43 17.81 3.78
CA LEU A 130 6.69 17.01 2.58
C LEU A 130 5.87 17.58 1.42
N HIS A 131 6.53 17.82 0.30
CA HIS A 131 5.90 18.10 -0.98
C HIS A 131 6.84 17.65 -2.10
N GLU A 132 6.47 16.60 -2.83
CA GLU A 132 7.26 16.08 -3.95
C GLU A 132 6.37 15.60 -5.10
N VAL A 133 6.87 15.71 -6.32
CA VAL A 133 6.25 15.18 -7.53
C VAL A 133 7.12 14.03 -8.05
N ILE A 134 6.52 12.86 -8.23
CA ILE A 134 7.22 11.62 -8.59
C ILE A 134 6.80 11.17 -9.99
N LEU A 135 7.77 10.80 -10.81
CA LEU A 135 7.57 10.11 -12.08
C LEU A 135 7.08 8.67 -11.80
N GLY A 136 5.83 8.36 -12.12
CA GLY A 136 5.23 7.05 -11.87
C GLY A 136 5.91 5.89 -12.60
N THR A 137 6.62 6.15 -13.69
CA THR A 137 7.38 5.14 -14.45
C THR A 137 8.68 4.73 -13.78
N THR A 138 9.34 5.65 -13.08
CA THR A 138 10.67 5.41 -12.48
C THR A 138 10.65 5.38 -10.94
N GLY A 139 9.60 5.92 -10.32
CA GLY A 139 9.53 6.14 -8.87
C GLY A 139 10.50 7.22 -8.38
N ARG A 140 11.02 8.08 -9.26
CA ARG A 140 11.98 9.16 -8.94
C ARG A 140 11.32 10.54 -9.01
N LYS A 141 11.91 11.53 -8.35
CA LYS A 141 11.44 12.92 -8.38
C LYS A 141 11.38 13.48 -9.80
N GLN A 142 10.41 14.35 -10.06
CA GLN A 142 10.27 15.07 -11.34
C GLN A 142 11.56 15.82 -11.67
N GLY A 143 11.89 15.92 -12.96
CA GLY A 143 13.13 16.54 -13.44
C GLY A 143 14.33 15.57 -13.50
N THR A 144 14.16 14.33 -13.05
CA THR A 144 15.20 13.31 -13.13
C THR A 144 15.48 12.90 -14.59
N SER A 145 16.72 13.09 -15.04
CA SER A 145 17.19 12.54 -16.32
C SER A 145 17.40 11.03 -16.23
N ALA A 146 17.50 10.34 -17.37
CA ALA A 146 17.81 8.90 -17.40
C ALA A 146 19.10 8.56 -16.62
N LYS A 147 20.13 9.41 -16.72
CA LYS A 147 21.39 9.27 -15.96
C LYS A 147 21.22 9.61 -14.47
N GLY A 148 20.33 10.55 -14.14
CA GLY A 148 20.02 10.97 -12.78
C GLY A 148 19.16 9.98 -11.97
N ALA A 149 18.61 8.94 -12.62
CA ALA A 149 17.77 7.94 -11.97
C ALA A 149 18.49 7.13 -10.88
N LEU A 150 19.82 7.16 -10.85
CA LEU A 150 20.65 6.52 -9.83
C LEU A 150 21.14 7.50 -8.75
N SER A 151 20.87 8.80 -8.88
CA SER A 151 21.34 9.81 -7.91
C SER A 151 20.51 9.75 -6.61
N PRO A 152 21.16 9.82 -5.43
CA PRO A 152 20.44 9.92 -4.15
C PRO A 152 19.50 11.13 -4.06
N SER A 153 19.80 12.21 -4.76
CA SER A 153 18.99 13.44 -4.77
C SER A 153 17.61 13.25 -5.42
N THR A 154 17.47 12.25 -6.29
CA THR A 154 16.24 11.96 -7.04
C THR A 154 15.36 10.90 -6.38
N GLU A 155 15.82 10.31 -5.27
CA GLU A 155 15.05 9.41 -4.43
C GLU A 155 13.81 10.13 -3.84
N SER A 156 12.65 9.48 -3.93
CA SER A 156 11.45 9.89 -3.19
C SER A 156 11.69 9.74 -1.69
N SER A 157 11.22 10.70 -0.90
CA SER A 157 11.24 10.60 0.56
C SER A 157 10.37 9.45 1.10
N LEU A 158 9.47 8.91 0.27
CA LEU A 158 8.60 7.77 0.58
C LEU A 158 9.15 6.42 0.08
N CYS A 159 10.33 6.39 -0.54
CA CYS A 159 10.94 5.13 -0.97
C CYS A 159 11.41 4.29 0.23
N LYS A 160 11.52 2.96 0.03
CA LYS A 160 11.87 2.01 1.11
C LYS A 160 13.15 2.41 1.87
N LYS A 161 14.17 2.89 1.15
CA LYS A 161 15.45 3.32 1.72
C LYS A 161 15.26 4.50 2.69
N ARG A 162 14.57 5.55 2.28
CA ARG A 162 14.30 6.74 3.12
C ARG A 162 13.40 6.42 4.32
N LEU A 163 12.40 5.56 4.13
CA LEU A 163 11.57 5.07 5.24
C LEU A 163 12.37 4.21 6.24
N LEU A 164 13.36 3.44 5.76
CA LEU A 164 14.26 2.69 6.63
C LEU A 164 15.20 3.63 7.42
N GLU A 165 15.75 4.67 6.79
CA GLU A 165 16.56 5.69 7.49
C GLU A 165 15.78 6.30 8.67
N ILE A 166 14.51 6.66 8.44
CA ILE A 166 13.62 7.17 9.49
C ILE A 166 13.39 6.10 10.58
N PHE A 167 13.07 4.87 10.21
CA PHE A 167 12.89 3.77 11.17
C PHE A 167 14.13 3.56 12.07
N LEU A 168 15.32 3.57 11.49
CA LEU A 168 16.57 3.41 12.24
C LEU A 168 16.81 4.59 13.20
N SER A 169 16.52 5.82 12.76
CA SER A 169 16.62 7.00 13.64
C SER A 169 15.72 6.89 14.87
N LEU A 170 14.51 6.35 14.72
CA LEU A 170 13.60 6.08 15.85
C LEU A 170 14.11 4.94 16.75
N GLY A 171 14.71 3.90 16.18
CA GLY A 171 15.28 2.78 16.92
C GLY A 171 16.45 3.18 17.83
N HIS A 172 17.26 4.16 17.43
CA HIS A 172 18.31 4.73 18.29
C HIS A 172 17.74 5.43 19.53
N GLU A 173 16.57 6.05 19.40
CA GLU A 173 15.84 6.64 20.54
C GLU A 173 15.18 5.56 21.41
N CYS A 174 14.81 4.41 20.82
CA CYS A 174 14.19 3.25 21.46
C CYS A 174 15.18 2.06 21.67
N GLN A 175 16.33 2.28 22.30
CA GLN A 175 17.24 1.25 22.87
C GLN A 175 17.24 -0.16 22.24
N THR A 176 17.59 -0.31 20.96
CA THR A 176 17.95 -1.63 20.41
C THR A 176 19.46 -1.86 20.56
N LYS A 177 19.86 -2.81 21.41
CA LYS A 177 21.26 -3.15 21.77
C LYS A 177 22.06 -3.90 20.68
N ASP A 178 21.47 -4.17 19.52
CA ASP A 178 22.19 -4.74 18.38
C ASP A 178 22.78 -3.61 17.53
N PRO A 179 24.01 -3.76 16.97
CA PRO A 179 24.47 -2.85 15.93
C PRO A 179 23.54 -3.01 14.71
N ALA A 180 22.52 -2.15 14.63
CA ALA A 180 21.56 -2.09 13.53
C ALA A 180 22.21 -1.79 12.17
N ASN A 181 23.53 -1.56 12.15
CA ASN A 181 24.29 -1.08 11.02
C ASN A 181 24.53 -2.12 9.92
N GLU A 182 24.37 -3.42 10.19
CA GLU A 182 24.59 -4.49 9.19
C GLU A 182 23.33 -5.28 8.79
N ILE A 183 22.17 -5.00 9.40
CA ILE A 183 20.97 -5.78 9.16
C ILE A 183 20.26 -5.27 7.90
N SER A 184 19.88 -6.18 7.00
CA SER A 184 19.13 -5.82 5.79
C SER A 184 17.70 -5.36 6.10
N TYR A 185 17.13 -4.52 5.24
CA TYR A 185 15.73 -4.08 5.30
C TYR A 185 14.78 -5.27 5.41
N ARG A 186 15.03 -6.34 4.66
CA ARG A 186 14.28 -7.59 4.74
C ARG A 186 14.37 -8.23 6.12
N ALA A 187 15.59 -8.41 6.65
CA ALA A 187 15.79 -9.05 7.94
C ALA A 187 15.14 -8.25 9.09
N LEU A 188 15.19 -6.92 9.03
CA LEU A 188 14.46 -6.06 9.96
C LEU A 188 12.95 -6.26 9.84
N LYS A 189 12.41 -6.35 8.62
CA LYS A 189 10.99 -6.68 8.46
C LYS A 189 10.67 -8.06 9.03
N GLU A 190 11.46 -9.09 8.75
CA GLU A 190 11.25 -10.48 9.18
C GLU A 190 11.24 -10.65 10.70
N ARG A 191 12.05 -9.86 11.41
CA ARG A 191 12.08 -9.81 12.88
C ARG A 191 10.76 -9.31 13.50
N ALA A 192 9.87 -8.63 12.76
CA ALA A 192 8.49 -8.35 13.20
C ALA A 192 7.61 -9.61 13.12
N GLN A 193 7.89 -10.60 13.98
CA GLN A 193 7.36 -11.96 13.87
C GLN A 193 5.83 -12.01 13.83
N GLU A 194 5.15 -11.33 14.77
CA GLU A 194 3.69 -11.33 14.84
C GLU A 194 3.05 -10.73 13.58
N TYR A 195 3.55 -9.58 13.10
CA TYR A 195 3.08 -8.95 11.87
C TYR A 195 3.27 -9.86 10.65
N ASN A 196 4.44 -10.49 10.52
CA ASN A 196 4.73 -11.34 9.38
C ASN A 196 3.93 -12.62 9.39
N LEU A 197 3.74 -13.24 10.55
CA LEU A 197 2.92 -14.43 10.70
C LEU A 197 1.48 -14.14 10.27
N THR A 198 0.89 -13.05 10.78
CA THR A 198 -0.45 -12.59 10.38
C THR A 198 -0.52 -12.28 8.88
N SER A 199 0.48 -11.57 8.34
CA SER A 199 0.52 -11.27 6.90
C SER A 199 0.71 -12.52 6.04
N LYS A 200 1.41 -13.55 6.52
CA LYS A 200 1.63 -14.81 5.79
C LYS A 200 0.36 -15.65 5.81
N ASN A 201 -0.33 -15.73 6.95
CA ASN A 201 -1.65 -16.38 7.05
C ASN A 201 -2.63 -15.72 6.07
N PHE A 202 -2.75 -14.39 6.10
CA PHE A 202 -3.59 -13.62 5.17
C PHE A 202 -3.34 -13.98 3.71
N LYS A 203 -2.07 -13.95 3.28
CA LYS A 203 -1.68 -14.24 1.88
C LYS A 203 -1.68 -15.72 1.52
N GLY A 204 -1.81 -16.62 2.51
CA GLY A 204 -1.79 -18.06 2.29
C GLY A 204 -3.17 -18.66 2.01
N ARG A 205 -4.25 -17.88 2.19
CA ARG A 205 -5.63 -18.37 2.15
C ARG A 205 -6.46 -17.70 1.05
N PRO A 206 -7.40 -18.42 0.41
CA PRO A 206 -8.37 -17.81 -0.51
C PRO A 206 -9.19 -16.70 0.19
N PRO A 207 -9.57 -15.61 -0.52
CA PRO A 207 -9.27 -15.35 -1.93
C PRO A 207 -7.89 -14.69 -2.17
N PHE A 208 -7.02 -14.63 -1.16
CA PHE A 208 -5.73 -13.93 -1.20
C PHE A 208 -4.51 -14.83 -1.48
N SER A 209 -4.71 -16.13 -1.66
CA SER A 209 -3.64 -17.11 -1.87
C SER A 209 -2.81 -16.87 -3.14
N ASN A 210 -3.32 -16.09 -4.09
CA ASN A 210 -2.62 -15.67 -5.30
C ASN A 210 -1.89 -14.32 -5.14
N TRP A 211 -1.61 -13.89 -3.91
CA TRP A 211 -0.89 -12.64 -3.66
C TRP A 211 0.51 -12.67 -4.27
N LEU A 212 0.76 -11.80 -5.24
CA LEU A 212 2.05 -11.73 -5.91
C LEU A 212 3.17 -11.33 -4.93
N LEU A 213 4.17 -12.21 -4.79
CA LEU A 213 5.39 -11.92 -4.06
C LEU A 213 6.36 -11.17 -4.97
N LYS A 214 6.99 -10.12 -4.43
CA LYS A 214 8.03 -9.40 -5.14
C LYS A 214 9.36 -10.16 -5.01
N PRO A 215 10.27 -10.02 -5.98
CA PRO A 215 11.64 -10.50 -5.86
C PRO A 215 12.30 -10.08 -4.55
N GLU A 216 13.07 -10.98 -3.96
CA GLU A 216 13.65 -10.82 -2.63
C GLU A 216 14.77 -9.76 -2.59
N ASP A 217 15.48 -9.61 -3.70
CA ASP A 217 16.51 -8.60 -3.94
C ASP A 217 15.99 -7.16 -3.76
N TYR A 218 14.69 -6.92 -3.97
CA TYR A 218 14.06 -5.61 -3.74
C TYR A 218 13.99 -5.21 -2.26
N GLU A 219 14.34 -6.11 -1.35
CA GLU A 219 14.42 -5.88 0.09
C GLU A 219 15.78 -6.27 0.68
N ALA A 220 16.71 -6.78 -0.12
CA ALA A 220 18.04 -7.22 0.29
C ALA A 220 19.08 -6.07 0.28
N PHE A 221 18.79 -4.96 0.98
CA PHE A 221 19.70 -3.82 1.10
C PHE A 221 19.83 -3.34 2.55
N SER A 222 20.96 -2.71 2.91
CA SER A 222 21.22 -2.01 4.18
C SER A 222 21.43 -0.51 3.91
N ILE A 223 21.32 0.34 4.95
CA ILE A 223 21.61 1.78 4.84
C ILE A 223 23.11 2.07 4.94
N PHE A 224 23.81 1.34 5.80
CA PHE A 224 25.25 1.48 5.96
C PHE A 224 25.95 0.44 5.08
N ARG A 225 26.77 0.96 4.17
CA ARG A 225 27.83 0.27 3.43
C ARG A 225 28.98 1.25 3.28
#